data_AF-A0AAW2J0B6-F1
#
_entry.id   AF-A0AAW2J0B6-F1
#
_cell.length_a   1.000
_cell.length_b   1.000
_cell.length_c   1.000
_cell.angle_alpha   90.00
_cell.angle_beta   90.00
_cell.angle_gamma   90.00
#
_symmetry.space_group_name_H-M   'P 1'
#
loop_
_entity.id
_entity.type
_entity.pdbx_description
1 polymer ?
#
loop_
_entity_poly.entity_id
_entity_poly.type
_entity_poly.pdbx_seq_one_letter_code
_entity_poly.pdbx_strand_id
1 'polypeptide(L)'
;MTIEATGGSVVGESTSGAIAAPAHPQYVSKALRLLSSDHPGLILVSSPLDGKYFLAWSRAMRRALGAKLKLGFITRACKKPIGDPELIEKWTRVDL
;
A
#
# COMPACT_ATOMS: atom_id res chain seq x y z
N MET A 1 -49.57 -6.03 26.83
CA MET A 1 -48.13 -6.05 27.10
C MET A 1 -47.66 -7.43 26.70
N THR A 2 -47.21 -7.59 25.46
CA THR A 2 -46.90 -8.90 24.87
C THR A 2 -45.38 -9.02 24.72
N ILE A 3 -44.83 -10.06 25.32
CA ILE A 3 -43.44 -10.47 25.19
C ILE A 3 -43.35 -11.51 24.07
N GLU A 4 -42.44 -11.34 23.13
CA GLU A 4 -42.07 -12.35 22.15
C GLU A 4 -40.54 -12.45 22.15
N ALA A 5 -40.02 -13.61 22.53
CA ALA A 5 -38.64 -14.02 22.30
C ALA A 5 -38.59 -14.72 20.93
N THR A 6 -37.66 -14.34 20.05
CA THR A 6 -37.23 -15.18 18.91
C THR A 6 -35.89 -14.69 18.36
N GLY A 7 -34.98 -15.66 18.13
CA GLY A 7 -34.13 -15.67 16.94
C GLY A 7 -32.67 -15.28 17.15
N GLY A 8 -31.84 -16.24 17.54
CA GLY A 8 -30.44 -16.24 17.13
C GLY A 8 -30.35 -16.55 15.62
N SER A 9 -29.49 -15.83 14.89
CA SER A 9 -29.02 -16.24 13.56
C SER A 9 -27.59 -15.77 13.32
N VAL A 10 -26.84 -16.65 12.67
CA VAL A 10 -25.39 -16.72 12.47
C VAL A 10 -25.02 -16.25 11.06
N VAL A 11 -23.74 -15.87 10.88
CA VAL A 11 -23.03 -15.47 9.64
C VAL A 11 -23.42 -14.08 9.11
N GLY A 12 -22.55 -13.12 8.90
CA GLY A 12 -21.11 -13.11 8.71
C GLY A 12 -20.86 -12.34 7.44
N GLU A 13 -20.06 -11.28 7.49
CA GLU A 13 -19.38 -10.82 6.29
C GLU A 13 -18.14 -10.04 6.70
N SER A 14 -17.00 -10.70 6.50
CA SER A 14 -15.71 -10.04 6.34
C SER A 14 -15.87 -9.01 5.23
N THR A 15 -16.24 -7.78 5.57
CA THR A 15 -16.14 -6.67 4.64
C THR A 15 -14.66 -6.43 4.40
N SER A 16 -14.18 -7.10 3.34
CA SER A 16 -13.21 -6.61 2.39
C SER A 16 -12.73 -5.22 2.75
N GLY A 17 -11.55 -5.16 3.36
CA GLY A 17 -10.75 -3.94 3.41
C GLY A 17 -10.36 -3.57 1.99
N ALA A 18 -11.33 -3.04 1.25
CA ALA A 18 -11.13 -2.27 0.05
C ALA A 18 -10.32 -1.04 0.46
N ILE A 19 -9.00 -1.17 0.42
CA ILE A 19 -8.13 0.00 0.25
C ILE A 19 -8.32 0.45 -1.19
N ALA A 20 -9.50 1.02 -1.47
CA ALA A 20 -9.72 1.91 -2.58
C ALA A 20 -8.73 3.05 -2.39
N ALA A 21 -7.62 3.00 -3.12
CA ALA A 21 -6.64 4.07 -3.11
C ALA A 21 -7.33 5.33 -3.64
N PRO A 22 -7.63 6.34 -2.81
CA PRO A 22 -8.03 7.60 -3.38
C PRO A 22 -6.74 8.24 -3.88
N ALA A 23 -6.78 8.73 -5.11
CA ALA A 23 -5.79 9.64 -5.68
C ALA A 23 -5.81 11.00 -4.93
N HIS A 24 -5.75 10.96 -3.61
CA HIS A 24 -5.76 12.12 -2.75
C HIS A 24 -4.37 12.77 -2.88
N PRO A 25 -4.25 14.06 -3.24
CA PRO A 25 -2.98 14.74 -3.48
C PRO A 25 -1.96 14.53 -2.34
N GLN A 26 -2.46 14.51 -1.10
CA GLN A 26 -1.66 14.31 0.11
C GLN A 26 -0.95 12.94 0.15
N TYR A 27 -1.51 11.91 -0.50
CA TYR A 27 -0.93 10.57 -0.55
C TYR A 27 0.26 10.53 -1.52
N VAL A 28 0.14 11.20 -2.66
CA VAL A 28 1.26 11.38 -3.61
C VAL A 28 2.36 12.18 -2.93
N SER A 29 2.04 13.30 -2.30
CA SER A 29 3.05 14.12 -1.58
C SER A 29 3.79 13.34 -0.49
N LYS A 30 3.11 12.44 0.24
CA LYS A 30 3.76 11.57 1.23
C LYS A 30 4.60 10.46 0.57
N ALA A 31 4.12 9.86 -0.52
CA ALA A 31 4.86 8.84 -1.26
C ALA A 31 6.19 9.37 -1.85
N LEU A 32 6.25 10.66 -2.17
CA LEU A 32 7.45 11.35 -2.69
C LEU A 32 8.48 11.74 -1.62
N ARG A 33 8.26 11.39 -0.35
CA ARG A 33 9.23 11.64 0.73
C ARG A 33 10.14 10.42 0.95
N LEU A 34 11.41 10.68 1.24
CA LEU A 34 12.30 9.69 1.83
C LEU A 34 12.10 9.71 3.35
N LEU A 35 11.74 8.57 3.92
CA LEU A 35 11.73 8.37 5.37
C LEU A 35 13.17 8.15 5.85
N SER A 36 13.43 8.41 7.14
CA SER A 36 14.73 8.09 7.76
C SER A 36 15.06 6.59 7.73
N SER A 37 14.05 5.73 7.55
CA SER A 37 14.18 4.29 7.39
C SER A 37 14.30 3.83 5.93
N ASP A 38 14.34 4.76 4.97
CA ASP A 38 14.60 4.44 3.57
C ASP A 38 16.12 4.43 3.33
N HIS A 39 16.67 3.26 2.99
CA HIS A 39 18.07 3.12 2.62
C HIS A 39 18.25 1.98 1.61
N PRO A 40 19.31 2.01 0.76
CA PRO A 40 19.52 1.01 -0.30
C PRO A 40 19.66 -0.43 0.20
N GLY A 41 20.14 -0.62 1.43
CA GLY A 41 20.27 -1.93 2.08
C GLY A 41 18.99 -2.48 2.72
N LEU A 42 17.83 -1.84 2.52
CA LEU A 42 16.60 -2.25 3.18
C LEU A 42 16.03 -3.53 2.56
N ILE A 43 15.98 -4.59 3.35
CA ILE A 43 15.32 -5.84 2.97
C ILE A 43 13.83 -5.73 3.27
N LEU A 44 13.00 -5.61 2.22
CA LEU A 44 11.54 -5.54 2.33
C LEU A 44 10.89 -6.90 2.60
N VAL A 45 11.45 -7.96 2.03
CA VAL A 45 11.04 -9.35 2.21
C VAL A 45 12.31 -10.20 2.26
N SER A 46 12.51 -10.96 3.33
CA SER A 46 13.71 -11.79 3.50
C SER A 46 13.71 -13.06 2.63
N SER A 47 12.53 -13.53 2.24
CA SER A 47 12.40 -14.69 1.36
C SER A 47 12.86 -14.34 -0.06
N PRO A 48 13.73 -15.17 -0.68
CA PRO A 48 14.09 -15.05 -2.08
C PRO A 48 12.86 -15.17 -3.00
N LEU A 49 12.92 -14.49 -4.15
CA LEU A 49 11.93 -14.62 -5.21
C LEU A 49 12.30 -15.82 -6.10
N ASP A 50 11.91 -17.03 -5.69
CA ASP A 50 12.24 -18.28 -6.39
C ASP A 50 11.07 -18.85 -7.22
N GLY A 51 9.99 -18.07 -7.37
CA GLY A 51 8.79 -18.41 -8.13
C GLY A 51 7.79 -19.31 -7.39
N LYS A 52 8.25 -20.11 -6.42
CA LYS A 52 7.42 -21.10 -5.71
C LYS A 52 6.40 -20.45 -4.77
N TYR A 53 6.77 -19.31 -4.21
CA TYR A 53 5.98 -18.58 -3.21
C TYR A 53 5.61 -17.16 -3.66
N PHE A 54 5.46 -16.93 -4.97
CA PHE A 54 5.16 -15.59 -5.51
C PHE A 54 3.96 -14.93 -4.84
N LEU A 55 2.88 -15.67 -4.57
CA LEU A 55 1.69 -15.10 -3.94
C LEU A 55 1.95 -14.62 -2.50
N ALA A 56 2.67 -15.41 -1.70
CA ALA A 56 3.03 -15.04 -0.33
C ALA A 56 4.04 -13.88 -0.34
N TRP A 57 5.05 -13.98 -1.20
CA TRP A 57 6.08 -12.95 -1.38
C TRP A 57 5.47 -11.61 -1.81
N SER A 58 4.62 -11.60 -2.82
CA SER A 58 3.99 -10.38 -3.33
C SER A 58 3.06 -9.73 -2.29
N ARG A 59 2.33 -10.53 -1.49
CA ARG A 59 1.55 -10.02 -0.36
C ARG A 59 2.43 -9.36 0.71
N ALA A 60 3.54 -10.00 1.07
CA ALA A 60 4.50 -9.45 2.03
C ALA A 60 5.13 -8.15 1.50
N MET A 61 5.56 -8.14 0.23
CA MET A 61 6.14 -6.97 -0.44
C MET A 61 5.15 -5.79 -0.49
N ARG A 62 3.89 -6.05 -0.86
CA ARG A 62 2.83 -5.02 -0.87
C ARG A 62 2.57 -4.44 0.52
N ARG A 63 2.62 -5.26 1.57
CA ARG A 63 2.47 -4.79 2.97
C ARG A 63 3.65 -3.92 3.40
N ALA A 64 4.88 -4.37 3.16
CA ALA A 64 6.08 -3.61 3.49
C ALA A 64 6.10 -2.24 2.79
N LEU A 65 5.80 -2.22 1.48
CA LEU A 65 5.68 -0.98 0.71
C LEU A 65 4.49 -0.11 1.15
N GLY A 66 3.37 -0.73 1.54
CA GLY A 66 2.20 -0.03 2.07
C GLY A 66 2.51 0.73 3.36
N ALA A 67 3.21 0.08 4.30
CA ALA A 67 3.65 0.71 5.55
C ALA A 67 4.58 1.91 5.32
N LYS A 68 5.34 1.88 4.21
CA LYS A 68 6.25 2.96 3.80
C LYS A 68 5.61 3.99 2.86
N LEU A 69 4.32 3.86 2.54
CA LEU A 69 3.59 4.69 1.57
C LEU A 69 4.20 4.65 0.15
N LYS A 70 4.94 3.59 -0.18
CA LYS A 70 5.58 3.37 -1.49
C LYS A 70 4.80 2.42 -2.40
N LEU A 71 3.65 1.91 -1.95
CA LEU A 71 2.83 0.98 -2.73
C LEU A 71 2.42 1.56 -4.10
N GLY A 72 2.24 2.88 -4.18
CA GLY A 72 1.83 3.57 -5.40
C GLY A 72 2.84 3.48 -6.56
N PHE A 73 4.12 3.24 -6.28
CA PHE A 73 5.14 3.05 -7.33
C PHE A 73 4.92 1.73 -8.08
N ILE A 74 4.69 0.64 -7.35
CA ILE A 74 4.48 -0.67 -7.97
C ILE A 74 3.09 -0.83 -8.59
N THR A 75 2.07 -0.14 -8.06
CA THR A 75 0.71 -0.17 -8.61
C THR A 75 0.48 0.87 -9.72
N ARG A 76 1.51 1.66 -10.07
CA ARG A 76 1.43 2.78 -11.05
C ARG A 76 0.45 3.90 -10.66
N ALA A 77 0.03 3.95 -9.39
CA ALA A 77 -0.80 5.04 -8.86
C ALA A 77 0.03 6.33 -8.67
N CYS A 78 1.32 6.21 -8.33
CA CYS A 78 2.27 7.32 -8.26
C CYS A 78 2.95 7.50 -9.62
N LYS A 79 2.29 8.23 -10.52
CA LYS A 79 2.87 8.59 -11.83
C LYS A 79 3.89 9.70 -11.69
N LYS A 80 4.86 9.73 -12.61
CA LYS A 80 5.79 10.85 -12.75
C LYS A 80 4.99 12.15 -12.97
N PRO A 81 5.17 13.17 -12.13
CA PRO A 81 4.47 14.45 -12.30
C PRO A 81 4.93 15.17 -13.56
N ILE A 82 4.06 16.02 -14.12
CA ILE A 82 4.31 16.83 -15.31
C ILE A 82 4.12 18.30 -14.91
N GLY A 83 5.04 19.17 -15.33
CA GLY A 83 4.89 20.63 -15.19
C GLY A 83 5.41 21.23 -13.88
N ASP A 84 5.73 20.43 -12.86
CA ASP A 84 6.35 20.91 -11.62
C ASP A 84 7.77 20.32 -11.45
N PRO A 85 8.83 21.14 -11.63
CA PRO A 85 10.20 20.68 -11.54
C PRO A 85 10.58 20.18 -10.15
N GLU A 86 10.00 20.75 -9.08
CA GLU A 86 10.29 20.33 -7.70
C GLU A 86 9.66 18.96 -7.41
N LEU A 87 8.43 18.73 -7.87
CA LEU A 87 7.80 17.42 -7.78
C LEU A 87 8.50 16.37 -8.64
N ILE A 88 9.01 16.76 -9.82
CA ILE A 88 9.80 15.87 -10.69
C ILE A 88 11.10 15.47 -9.98
N GLU A 89 11.81 16.42 -9.37
CA GLU A 89 13.03 16.13 -8.63
C GLU A 89 12.77 15.21 -7.43
N LYS A 90 11.72 15.49 -6.64
CA LYS A 90 11.32 14.63 -5.52
C LYS A 90 10.95 13.23 -5.98
N TRP A 91 10.23 13.09 -7.10
CA TRP A 91 9.91 11.81 -7.70
C TRP A 91 11.16 11.05 -8.13
N THR A 92 12.11 11.72 -8.78
CA THR A 92 13.38 11.08 -9.18
C THR A 92 14.19 10.61 -7.98
N ARG A 93 14.26 11.39 -6.89
CA ARG A 93 15.00 10.99 -5.68
C ARG A 93 14.46 9.74 -4.98
N VAL A 94 13.16 9.45 -5.12
CA VAL A 94 12.53 8.28 -4.49
C VAL A 94 12.39 7.08 -5.43
N ASP A 95 12.61 7.28 -6.73
CA ASP A 95 12.63 6.24 -7.77
C ASP A 95 14.03 5.63 -7.97
N LEU A 96 15.08 6.37 -7.57
CA LEU A 96 16.48 5.93 -7.51
C LEU A 96 16.76 5.01 -6.32
#